data_AF-A0A534P1H1-F1
#
_entry.id   AF-A0A534P1H1-F1
#
_cell.length_a   1.000
_cell.length_b   1.000
_cell.length_c   1.000
_cell.angle_alpha   90.00
_cell.angle_beta   90.00
_cell.angle_gamma   90.00
#
_symmetry.space_group_name_H-M   'P 1'
#
loop_
_entity.id
_entity.type
_entity.pdbx_description
1 polymer ?
#
loop_
_entity_poly.entity_id
_entity_poly.type
_entity_poly.pdbx_seq_one_letter_code
_entity_poly.pdbx_strand_id
1 'polypeptide(L)'
;MRRFLRKIKSQSGQGMSEYLIIVALIAIAAIGVVTVFGRDIRELFSGTTNSLAGNQTTNTAVKANVKASKNLKTFGKYTAASGD
;
A
#
# COMPACT_ATOMS: atom_id res chain seq x y z
N MET A 1 -0.87 -52.86 10.99
CA MET A 1 0.17 -51.89 11.40
C MET A 1 0.20 -50.74 10.40
N ARG A 2 -0.23 -49.55 10.84
CA ARG A 2 -0.29 -48.32 10.06
C ARG A 2 1.11 -47.76 9.86
N ARG A 3 1.73 -48.00 8.70
CA ARG A 3 3.02 -47.40 8.33
C ARG A 3 2.98 -46.94 6.88
N PHE A 4 2.47 -45.73 6.64
CA PHE A 4 3.09 -44.83 5.66
C PHE A 4 2.58 -43.37 5.78
N LEU A 5 2.57 -42.83 7.00
CA LEU A 5 2.59 -41.38 7.19
C LEU A 5 4.05 -40.92 7.07
N ARG A 6 4.45 -40.44 5.90
CA ARG A 6 5.44 -39.35 5.70
C ARG A 6 5.87 -39.31 4.24
N LYS A 7 5.12 -38.57 3.43
CA LYS A 7 5.75 -37.70 2.43
C LYS A 7 5.87 -36.30 3.02
N ILE A 8 6.74 -36.13 4.01
CA ILE A 8 7.38 -34.83 4.20
C ILE A 8 8.49 -34.82 3.16
N LYS A 9 8.15 -34.39 1.93
CA LYS A 9 9.16 -34.18 0.89
C LYS A 9 9.96 -32.94 1.29
N SER A 10 11.27 -33.15 1.39
CA SER A 10 12.34 -32.15 1.55
C SER A 10 11.98 -30.73 1.08
N GLN A 11 12.09 -29.74 1.98
CA GLN A 11 11.97 -28.30 1.69
C GLN A 11 13.29 -27.66 1.27
N SER A 12 14.16 -28.36 0.53
CA SER A 12 15.37 -27.73 -0.01
C SER A 12 14.98 -26.88 -1.23
N GLY A 13 14.66 -25.60 -0.99
CA GLY A 13 14.29 -24.59 -2.01
C GLY A 13 12.85 -24.09 -1.96
N GLN A 14 12.00 -24.62 -1.08
CA GLN A 14 10.55 -24.43 -1.06
C GLN A 14 10.07 -23.12 -0.40
N GLY A 15 10.79 -22.02 -0.54
CA GLY A 15 10.31 -20.78 0.06
C GLY A 15 11.06 -19.52 -0.29
N MET A 16 12.37 -19.58 -0.55
CA MET A 16 13.12 -18.31 -0.71
C MET A 16 12.65 -17.52 -1.94
N SER A 17 12.36 -18.18 -3.07
CA SER A 17 11.82 -17.52 -4.26
C SER A 17 10.33 -17.19 -4.16
N GLU A 18 9.52 -18.12 -3.67
CA GLU A 18 8.07 -17.98 -3.59
C GLU A 18 7.67 -16.92 -2.57
N TYR A 19 8.32 -16.89 -1.40
CA TYR A 19 8.13 -15.80 -0.44
C TYR A 19 8.60 -14.47 -1.03
N LEU A 20 9.69 -14.44 -1.79
CA LEU A 20 10.18 -13.21 -2.42
C LEU A 20 9.19 -12.68 -3.47
N ILE A 21 8.58 -13.56 -4.28
CA ILE A 21 7.53 -13.18 -5.24
C ILE A 21 6.31 -12.62 -4.52
N ILE A 22 5.82 -13.29 -3.46
CA ILE A 22 4.67 -12.80 -2.69
C ILE A 22 4.98 -11.45 -2.05
N VAL A 23 6.17 -11.29 -1.46
CA VAL A 23 6.63 -10.02 -0.87
C VAL A 23 6.68 -8.93 -1.94
N ALA A 24 7.19 -9.21 -3.13
CA ALA A 24 7.21 -8.25 -4.24
C ALA A 24 5.80 -7.81 -4.65
N LEU A 25 4.84 -8.73 -4.72
CA LEU A 25 3.44 -8.41 -5.02
C LEU A 25 2.80 -7.53 -3.96
N ILE A 26 3.01 -7.84 -2.67
CA ILE A 26 2.51 -7.03 -1.55
C ILE A 26 3.15 -5.64 -1.57
N ALA A 27 4.46 -5.56 -1.82
CA ALA A 27 5.17 -4.28 -1.89
C ALA A 27 4.62 -3.37 -3.00
N ILE A 28 4.36 -3.92 -4.19
CA ILE A 28 3.76 -3.17 -5.30
C ILE A 28 2.35 -2.68 -4.93
N ALA A 29 1.52 -3.54 -4.33
CA ALA A 29 0.19 -3.16 -3.87
C ALA A 29 0.24 -2.05 -2.81
N ALA A 30 1.15 -2.15 -1.85
CA ALA A 30 1.34 -1.16 -0.79
C ALA A 30 1.76 0.21 -1.35
N ILE A 31 2.69 0.25 -2.30
CA ILE A 31 3.06 1.48 -3.01
C ILE A 31 1.82 2.10 -3.67
N GLY A 32 1.00 1.28 -4.35
CA GLY A 32 -0.25 1.72 -4.96
C GLY A 32 -1.20 2.41 -3.96
N VAL A 33 -1.51 1.74 -2.84
CA VAL A 33 -2.40 2.28 -1.80
C VAL A 33 -1.84 3.56 -1.20
N VAL A 34 -0.57 3.59 -0.80
CA VAL A 34 0.04 4.77 -0.17
C VAL A 34 0.07 5.97 -1.12
N THR A 35 0.29 5.74 -2.42
CA THR A 35 0.29 6.85 -3.40
C THR A 35 -1.09 7.41 -3.68
N VAL A 36 -2.16 6.63 -3.51
CA VAL A 36 -3.54 7.05 -3.74
C VAL A 36 -4.13 7.72 -2.50
N PHE A 37 -3.89 7.18 -1.31
CA PHE A 37 -4.55 7.62 -0.08
C PHE A 37 -3.63 8.43 0.86
N GLY A 38 -2.32 8.44 0.61
CA GLY A 38 -1.34 9.04 1.52
C GLY A 38 -1.53 10.53 1.73
N ARG A 39 -1.94 11.27 0.68
CA ARG A 39 -2.23 12.71 0.81
C ARG A 39 -3.44 12.96 1.71
N ASP A 40 -4.55 12.27 1.46
CA ASP A 40 -5.78 12.47 2.22
C ASP A 40 -5.58 12.13 3.69
N ILE A 41 -4.89 11.02 3.97
CA ILE A 41 -4.53 10.64 5.34
C ILE A 41 -3.67 11.74 5.96
N ARG A 42 -2.63 12.21 5.27
CA ARG A 42 -1.77 13.30 5.77
C ARG A 42 -2.57 14.58 6.05
N GLU A 43 -3.51 14.93 5.19
CA GLU A 43 -4.31 16.14 5.33
C GLU A 43 -5.31 16.03 6.50
N LEU A 44 -5.93 14.85 6.69
CA LEU A 44 -6.78 14.57 7.85
C LEU A 44 -5.98 14.69 9.15
N PHE A 45 -4.79 14.09 9.21
CA PHE A 45 -3.91 14.20 10.37
C PHE A 45 -3.47 15.64 10.62
N SER A 46 -3.06 16.37 9.57
CA SER A 46 -2.72 17.80 9.65
C SER A 46 -3.88 18.64 10.20
N GLY A 47 -5.10 18.41 9.70
CA GLY A 47 -6.30 19.09 10.17
C GLY A 47 -6.63 18.80 11.63
N THR A 48 -6.50 17.55 12.07
CA THR A 48 -6.69 17.16 13.47
C THR A 48 -5.62 17.76 14.38
N THR A 49 -4.34 17.74 13.97
CA THR A 49 -3.24 18.35 14.74
C THR A 49 -3.42 19.86 14.89
N ASN A 50 -3.82 20.56 13.82
CA ASN A 50 -4.06 22.00 13.89
C ASN A 50 -5.29 22.35 14.74
N SER A 51 -6.36 21.55 14.63
CA SER A 51 -7.54 21.70 15.49
C SER A 51 -7.20 21.46 16.96
N LEU A 52 -6.35 20.48 17.25
CA LEU A 52 -5.86 20.20 18.60
C LEU A 52 -4.97 21.33 19.14
N ALA A 53 -4.22 22.02 18.27
CA ALA A 53 -3.44 23.21 18.62
C ALA A 53 -4.31 24.47 18.85
N GLY A 54 -5.64 24.37 18.69
CA GLY A 54 -6.58 25.49 18.89
C GLY A 54 -6.81 26.34 17.65
N ASN A 55 -6.27 25.95 16.49
CA ASN A 55 -6.46 26.67 15.24
C ASN A 55 -7.72 26.20 14.52
N GLN A 56 -8.56 27.16 14.08
CA GLN A 56 -9.69 26.85 13.21
C GLN A 56 -9.18 26.34 11.86
N THR A 57 -9.40 25.06 11.60
CA THR A 57 -8.94 24.39 10.39
C THR A 57 -10.10 23.94 9.52
N THR A 58 -10.11 24.39 8.27
CA THR A 58 -11.00 23.85 7.24
C THR A 58 -10.36 22.59 6.68
N ASN A 59 -11.07 21.47 6.73
CA ASN A 59 -10.57 20.21 6.21
C ASN A 59 -10.44 20.29 4.68
N THR A 60 -9.22 20.22 4.15
CA THR A 60 -8.96 20.25 2.71
C THR A 60 -8.74 18.86 2.11
N ALA A 61 -8.93 17.79 2.91
CA ALA A 61 -8.82 16.42 2.42
C ALA A 61 -9.88 16.18 1.32
N VAL A 62 -9.41 16.02 0.10
CA VAL A 62 -10.24 15.64 -1.05
C VAL A 62 -10.34 14.12 -1.07
N LYS A 63 -11.49 13.54 -1.45
CA LYS A 63 -11.59 12.08 -1.63
C LYS A 63 -10.60 11.61 -2.70
N ALA A 64 -9.75 10.65 -2.34
CA ALA A 64 -8.80 10.00 -3.23
C ALA A 64 -9.46 9.60 -4.56
N ASN A 65 -8.93 10.09 -5.66
CA ASN A 65 -9.37 9.72 -7.00
C ASN A 65 -8.46 8.62 -7.56
N VAL A 66 -9.01 7.43 -7.72
CA VAL A 66 -8.31 6.33 -8.41
C VAL A 66 -8.46 6.55 -9.91
N LYS A 67 -7.49 7.23 -10.53
CA LYS A 67 -7.46 7.32 -12.00
C LYS A 67 -7.26 5.92 -12.59
N ALA A 68 -8.21 5.49 -13.43
CA ALA A 68 -8.18 4.18 -14.09
C ALA A 68 -6.98 3.99 -15.04
N SER A 69 -6.29 5.07 -15.44
CA SER A 69 -5.12 5.04 -16.34
C SER A 69 -3.79 5.32 -15.60
N LYS A 70 -3.49 4.59 -14.51
CA LYS A 70 -2.11 4.52 -14.02
C LYS A 70 -1.36 3.42 -14.77
N ASN A 71 -0.36 3.82 -15.54
CA ASN A 71 0.49 2.93 -16.35
C ASN A 71 1.81 2.68 -15.62
N LEU A 72 2.58 1.64 -15.99
CA LEU A 72 3.86 1.25 -15.34
C LEU A 72 4.81 2.45 -15.08
N LYS A 73 4.87 3.42 -15.99
CA LYS A 73 5.72 4.62 -15.90
C LYS A 73 5.28 5.64 -14.84
N THR A 74 4.02 5.57 -14.42
CA THR A 74 3.33 6.49 -13.51
C THR A 74 2.87 5.81 -12.22
N PHE A 75 3.02 4.49 -12.08
CA PHE A 75 2.86 3.81 -10.79
C PHE A 75 3.85 4.39 -9.77
N GLY A 76 3.37 4.64 -8.56
CA GLY A 76 4.21 5.18 -7.48
C GLY A 76 4.49 6.69 -7.58
N LYS A 77 4.10 7.36 -8.66
CA LYS A 77 4.29 8.81 -8.80
C LYS A 77 3.08 9.58 -8.29
N TYR A 78 3.30 10.35 -7.24
CA TYR A 78 2.41 11.44 -6.84
C TYR A 78 2.69 12.64 -7.75
N THR A 79 1.66 13.18 -8.40
CA THR A 79 1.80 14.44 -9.14
C THR A 79 0.74 15.41 -8.67
N ALA A 80 1.18 16.48 -8.02
CA ALA A 80 0.29 17.48 -7.40
C ALA A 80 -0.69 18.10 -8.41
N ALA A 81 -0.32 18.14 -9.70
CA ALA A 81 -1.17 18.67 -10.76
C ALA A 81 -2.35 17.76 -11.17
N SER A 82 -2.35 16.47 -10.81
CA SER A 82 -3.40 15.53 -11.23
C SER A 82 -4.56 15.40 -10.24
N GLY A 83 -4.44 15.97 -9.04
CA GLY A 83 -5.43 15.80 -7.97
C GLY A 83 -5.42 14.41 -7.32
N ASP A 84 -4.39 13.61 -7.58
CA ASP A 84 -4.06 12.36 -6.89
C ASP A 84 -3.28 12.68 -5.61
#